data_AF-A0A1G6PW94-F1
#
_entry.id   AF-A0A1G6PW94-F1
#
_cell.length_a   1.000
_cell.length_b   1.000
_cell.length_c   1.000
_cell.angle_alpha   90.00
_cell.angle_beta   90.00
_cell.angle_gamma   90.00
#
_symmetry.space_group_name_H-M   'P 1'
#
loop_
_entity.id
_entity.type
_entity.pdbx_description
1 polymer ?
#
loop_
_entity_poly.entity_id
_entity_poly.type
_entity_poly.pdbx_seq_one_letter_code
_entity_poly.pdbx_strand_id
1 'polypeptide(L)'
;MLVKESYSTISDRISPLLPDESSSWDQIYKIMPHATGLFLPVLIIWLIADIVSGESTRGTIKLLLVRPVSRVKILLGKWATSLTVTALLTFCFFSSLLATNLLLYGINGAEQPRFVNVDFSFTSVSEAAEQETIILPIPHFSEALVIPEWQYSILSMLFALLAMMTIASITFLSSTLFKSPMVSAGTALAAVIAGYILVQKMEDGRWLFWLFSVHLNPGNNWSGQLSANLKSDLSLGTGVTVLSVWTGISLLTAIYYFRKKDILNA
;
A
#
# COMPACT_ATOMS: atom_id res chain seq x y z
N MET A 1 25.28 -6.94 16.67
CA MET A 1 25.78 -6.24 17.87
C MET A 1 24.92 -5.02 18.18
N LEU A 2 24.66 -4.15 17.20
CA LEU A 2 23.82 -2.95 17.32
C LEU A 2 22.36 -3.22 17.77
N VAL A 3 21.73 -4.27 17.27
CA VAL A 3 20.34 -4.64 17.65
C VAL A 3 20.22 -4.99 19.12
N LYS A 4 21.19 -5.75 19.64
CA LYS A 4 21.21 -6.22 21.03
C LYS A 4 21.42 -5.05 22.00
N GLU A 5 22.27 -4.11 21.63
CA GLU A 5 22.59 -2.91 22.41
C GLU A 5 21.41 -1.92 22.40
N SER A 6 20.82 -1.67 21.23
CA SER A 6 19.60 -0.86 21.08
C SER A 6 18.41 -1.46 21.84
N TYR A 7 18.19 -2.77 21.71
CA TYR A 7 17.13 -3.47 22.43
C TYR A 7 17.33 -3.40 23.95
N SER A 8 18.55 -3.66 24.45
CA SER A 8 18.84 -3.61 25.89
C SER A 8 18.62 -2.23 26.49
N THR A 9 18.97 -1.17 25.75
CA THR A 9 18.80 0.22 26.19
C THR A 9 17.32 0.60 26.32
N ILE A 10 16.48 0.06 25.43
CA ILE A 10 15.04 0.33 25.41
C ILE A 10 14.31 -0.56 26.44
N SER A 11 14.70 -1.83 26.57
CA SER A 11 14.08 -2.77 27.51
C SER A 11 14.30 -2.40 28.97
N ASP A 12 15.45 -1.81 29.32
CA ASP A 12 15.72 -1.36 30.69
C ASP A 12 14.86 -0.16 31.12
N ARG A 13 14.28 0.59 30.16
CA ARG A 13 13.50 1.80 30.44
C ARG A 13 11.99 1.57 30.47
N ILE A 14 11.51 0.43 29.99
CA ILE A 14 10.08 0.23 29.69
C ILE A 14 9.63 -1.12 30.25
N SER A 15 8.62 -1.09 31.12
CA SER A 15 7.96 -2.31 31.58
C SER A 15 7.25 -3.00 30.41
N PRO A 16 7.49 -4.31 30.18
CA PRO A 16 6.75 -5.05 29.16
C PRO A 16 5.26 -5.00 29.47
N LEU A 17 4.43 -4.83 28.43
CA LEU A 17 2.98 -4.89 28.61
C LEU A 17 2.58 -6.29 29.08
N LEU A 18 1.61 -6.34 29.99
CA LEU A 18 0.97 -7.59 30.39
C LEU A 18 0.25 -8.18 29.16
N PRO A 19 0.24 -9.52 28.98
CA PRO A 19 -0.40 -10.16 27.83
C PRO A 19 -1.88 -9.78 27.60
N ASP A 20 -2.58 -9.36 28.66
CA ASP A 20 -3.99 -8.96 28.62
C ASP A 20 -4.21 -7.47 28.35
N GLU A 21 -3.17 -6.63 28.38
CA GLU A 21 -3.26 -5.21 28.04
C GLU A 21 -2.94 -4.98 26.57
N SER A 22 -3.97 -4.80 25.73
CA SER A 22 -3.75 -4.39 24.34
C SER A 22 -3.50 -2.89 24.25
N SER A 23 -2.31 -2.50 23.78
CA SER A 23 -1.99 -1.12 23.44
C SER A 23 -2.73 -0.64 22.20
N SER A 24 -3.10 0.64 22.16
CA SER A 24 -3.58 1.32 20.94
C SER A 24 -2.67 1.09 19.73
N TRP A 25 -1.36 1.09 19.93
CA TRP A 25 -0.37 1.00 18.84
C TRP A 25 -0.27 -0.41 18.26
N ASP A 26 -0.32 -1.43 19.11
CA ASP A 26 -0.42 -2.83 18.69
C ASP A 26 -1.73 -3.12 17.94
N GLN A 27 -2.85 -2.52 18.37
CA GLN A 27 -4.12 -2.64 17.64
C GLN A 27 -4.06 -1.96 16.26
N ILE A 28 -3.48 -0.77 16.17
CA ILE A 28 -3.25 -0.08 14.89
C ILE A 28 -2.40 -0.96 13.97
N TYR A 29 -1.33 -1.56 14.50
CA TYR A 29 -0.49 -2.49 13.74
C TYR A 29 -1.29 -3.67 13.18
N LYS A 30 -2.16 -4.30 13.98
CA LYS A 30 -2.97 -5.45 13.54
C LYS A 30 -4.02 -5.08 12.47
N ILE A 31 -4.58 -3.88 12.55
CA ILE A 31 -5.63 -3.41 11.61
C ILE A 31 -5.02 -2.89 10.29
N MET A 32 -3.79 -2.36 10.34
CA MET A 32 -3.11 -1.72 9.21
C MET A 32 -3.10 -2.56 7.91
N PRO A 33 -2.78 -3.87 7.93
CA PRO A 33 -2.73 -4.68 6.72
C PRO A 33 -4.06 -4.81 6.01
N HIS A 34 -5.14 -4.95 6.78
CA HIS A 34 -6.48 -5.09 6.23
C HIS A 34 -6.99 -3.75 5.69
N ALA A 35 -6.68 -2.67 6.38
CA ALA A 35 -7.03 -1.32 5.95
C ALA A 35 -6.36 -0.96 4.62
N THR A 36 -5.05 -1.13 4.52
CA THR A 36 -4.26 -0.78 3.32
C THR A 36 -4.42 -1.77 2.17
N GLY A 37 -4.67 -3.05 2.46
CA GLY A 37 -4.80 -4.10 1.43
C GLY A 37 -6.11 -4.08 0.66
N LEU A 38 -7.23 -3.68 1.29
CA LEU A 38 -8.55 -3.69 0.65
C LEU A 38 -9.38 -2.45 0.92
N PHE A 39 -9.54 -2.06 2.19
CA PHE A 39 -10.53 -1.03 2.57
C PHE A 39 -10.23 0.35 1.96
N LEU A 40 -9.01 0.84 2.16
CA LEU A 40 -8.55 2.14 1.66
C LEU A 40 -8.48 2.18 0.12
N PRO A 41 -7.94 1.15 -0.58
CA PRO A 41 -8.01 1.06 -2.04
C PRO A 41 -9.43 1.19 -2.61
N VAL A 42 -10.42 0.51 -2.01
CA VAL A 42 -11.82 0.54 -2.46
C VAL A 42 -12.37 1.97 -2.40
N LEU A 43 -12.13 2.68 -1.31
CA LEU A 43 -12.58 4.08 -1.14
C LEU A 43 -11.93 5.01 -2.17
N ILE A 44 -10.62 4.85 -2.39
CA ILE A 44 -9.88 5.65 -3.38
C ILE A 44 -10.40 5.40 -4.79
N ILE A 45 -10.61 4.13 -5.15
CA ILE A 45 -11.12 3.76 -6.47
C ILE A 45 -12.46 4.44 -6.71
N TRP A 46 -13.35 4.41 -5.71
CA TRP A 46 -14.69 4.97 -5.84
C TRP A 46 -14.67 6.49 -6.06
N LEU A 47 -13.76 7.21 -5.37
CA LEU A 47 -13.61 8.66 -5.50
C LEU A 47 -12.90 9.12 -6.77
N ILE A 48 -12.02 8.29 -7.35
CA ILE A 48 -11.18 8.69 -8.50
C ILE A 48 -11.78 8.22 -9.81
N ALA A 49 -12.55 7.13 -9.78
CA ALA A 49 -13.07 6.51 -10.98
C ALA A 49 -13.87 7.46 -11.86
N ASP A 50 -14.55 8.47 -11.29
CA ASP A 50 -15.41 9.41 -12.01
C ASP A 50 -14.71 10.70 -12.51
N ILE A 51 -13.46 10.96 -12.12
CA ILE A 51 -12.74 12.22 -12.40
C ILE A 51 -12.65 12.54 -13.90
N VAL A 52 -12.45 11.51 -14.74
CA VAL A 52 -12.36 11.65 -16.20
C VAL A 52 -13.58 11.03 -16.89
N SER A 53 -13.94 9.80 -16.54
CA SER A 53 -15.07 9.11 -17.16
C SER A 53 -16.42 9.77 -16.87
N GLY A 54 -16.57 10.45 -15.73
CA GLY A 54 -17.79 11.18 -15.37
C GLY A 54 -18.03 12.38 -16.30
N GLU A 55 -16.97 13.09 -16.66
CA GLU A 55 -17.04 14.16 -17.66
C GLU A 55 -17.26 13.61 -19.07
N SER A 56 -16.70 12.45 -19.38
CA SER A 56 -16.92 11.78 -20.66
C SER A 56 -18.38 11.35 -20.81
N THR A 57 -19.03 10.90 -19.72
CA THR A 57 -20.45 10.53 -19.74
C THR A 57 -21.36 11.76 -19.90
N ARG A 58 -21.03 12.86 -19.22
CA ARG A 58 -21.82 14.12 -19.27
C ARG A 58 -21.60 14.94 -20.55
N GLY A 59 -20.63 14.58 -21.39
CA GLY A 59 -20.29 15.31 -22.62
C GLY A 59 -19.55 16.64 -22.39
N THR A 60 -19.25 17.00 -21.13
CA THR A 60 -18.59 18.27 -20.77
C THR A 60 -17.13 18.35 -21.22
N ILE A 61 -16.48 17.22 -21.53
CA ILE A 61 -15.13 17.20 -22.11
C ILE A 61 -15.06 18.03 -23.40
N LYS A 62 -16.13 18.04 -24.21
CA LYS A 62 -16.18 18.83 -25.45
C LYS A 62 -16.18 20.33 -25.18
N LEU A 63 -16.83 20.77 -24.11
CA LEU A 63 -16.86 22.19 -23.70
C LEU A 63 -15.49 22.67 -23.22
N LEU A 64 -14.72 21.80 -22.55
CA LEU A 64 -13.36 22.12 -22.11
C LEU A 64 -12.37 22.25 -23.27
N LEU A 65 -12.62 21.56 -24.39
CA LEU A 65 -11.75 21.57 -25.59
C LEU A 65 -11.97 22.77 -26.51
N VAL A 66 -12.94 23.64 -26.22
CA VAL A 66 -13.13 24.90 -26.96
C VAL A 66 -12.10 25.96 -26.54
N ARG A 67 -11.50 25.82 -25.34
CA ARG A 67 -10.44 26.72 -24.86
C ARG A 67 -9.07 26.26 -25.38
N PRO A 68 -8.16 27.17 -25.78
CA PRO A 68 -6.83 26.84 -26.32
C PRO A 68 -5.86 26.39 -25.22
N VAL A 69 -6.22 25.37 -24.45
CA VAL A 69 -5.38 24.78 -23.39
C VAL A 69 -4.87 23.42 -23.86
N SER A 70 -3.58 23.17 -23.71
CA SER A 70 -2.99 21.88 -24.11
C SER A 70 -3.62 20.73 -23.31
N ARG A 71 -4.11 19.70 -24.02
CA ARG A 71 -4.82 18.52 -23.47
C ARG A 71 -4.07 17.84 -22.31
N VAL A 72 -2.74 17.79 -22.40
CA VAL A 72 -1.87 17.20 -21.37
C VAL A 72 -1.87 18.01 -20.07
N LYS A 73 -1.91 19.35 -20.13
CA LYS A 73 -1.99 20.20 -18.92
C LYS A 73 -3.30 19.97 -18.16
N ILE A 74 -4.41 19.79 -18.87
CA ILE A 74 -5.71 19.48 -18.25
C ILE A 74 -5.64 18.13 -17.55
N LEU A 75 -5.12 17.11 -18.24
CA LEU A 75 -5.01 15.76 -17.67
C LEU A 75 -4.08 15.72 -16.46
N LEU A 76 -2.91 16.40 -16.52
CA LEU A 76 -1.99 16.49 -15.39
C LEU A 76 -2.60 17.25 -14.20
N GLY A 77 -3.37 18.30 -14.45
CA GLY A 77 -4.12 18.99 -13.40
C GLY A 77 -5.11 18.05 -12.70
N LYS A 78 -5.86 17.25 -13.47
CA LYS A 78 -6.78 16.24 -12.92
C LYS A 78 -6.07 15.14 -12.14
N TRP A 79 -4.94 14.67 -12.66
CA TRP A 79 -4.12 13.70 -11.95
C TRP A 79 -3.59 14.28 -10.63
N ALA A 80 -3.08 15.52 -10.62
CA ALA A 80 -2.66 16.19 -9.40
C ALA A 80 -3.82 16.34 -8.39
N THR A 81 -5.03 16.70 -8.85
CA THR A 81 -6.21 16.73 -7.96
C THR A 81 -6.55 15.34 -7.40
N SER A 82 -6.39 14.27 -8.20
CA SER A 82 -6.62 12.91 -7.72
C SER A 82 -5.62 12.50 -6.63
N LEU A 83 -4.36 12.92 -6.74
CA LEU A 83 -3.35 12.69 -5.70
C LEU A 83 -3.66 13.47 -4.42
N THR A 84 -4.08 14.74 -4.53
CA THR A 84 -4.43 15.55 -3.35
C THR A 84 -5.64 14.96 -2.62
N VAL A 85 -6.68 14.53 -3.35
CA VAL A 85 -7.86 13.86 -2.77
C VAL A 85 -7.45 12.56 -2.08
N THR A 86 -6.56 11.77 -2.70
CA THR A 86 -6.03 10.53 -2.12
C THR A 86 -5.24 10.77 -0.84
N ALA A 87 -4.36 11.78 -0.84
CA ALA A 87 -3.56 12.14 0.32
C ALA A 87 -4.44 12.59 1.49
N LEU A 88 -5.44 13.45 1.21
CA LEU A 88 -6.39 13.92 2.22
C LEU A 88 -7.25 12.78 2.78
N LEU A 89 -7.77 11.90 1.91
CA LEU A 89 -8.55 10.74 2.34
C LEU A 89 -7.74 9.81 3.23
N THR A 90 -6.51 9.48 2.81
CA THR A 90 -5.60 8.62 3.56
C THR A 90 -5.31 9.24 4.93
N PHE A 91 -4.97 10.54 4.97
CA PHE A 91 -4.72 11.26 6.21
C PHE A 91 -5.94 11.26 7.14
N CYS A 92 -7.14 11.56 6.63
CA CYS A 92 -8.38 11.53 7.41
C CYS A 92 -8.68 10.14 7.98
N PHE A 93 -8.48 9.09 7.17
CA PHE A 93 -8.70 7.71 7.59
C PHE A 93 -7.74 7.31 8.73
N PHE A 94 -6.45 7.61 8.57
CA PHE A 94 -5.45 7.36 9.60
C PHE A 94 -5.69 8.16 10.88
N SER A 95 -6.07 9.44 10.75
CA SER A 95 -6.44 10.28 11.90
C SER A 95 -7.65 9.71 12.64
N SER A 96 -8.66 9.20 11.91
CA SER A 96 -9.82 8.54 12.51
C SER A 96 -9.42 7.25 13.24
N LEU A 97 -8.53 6.44 12.66
CA LEU A 97 -8.04 5.22 13.31
C LEU A 97 -7.26 5.53 14.58
N LEU A 98 -6.36 6.52 14.55
CA LEU A 98 -5.62 6.92 15.74
C LEU A 98 -6.56 7.42 16.83
N ALA A 99 -7.53 8.27 16.47
CA ALA A 99 -8.48 8.82 17.43
C ALA A 99 -9.35 7.74 18.09
N THR A 100 -9.88 6.78 17.33
CA THR A 100 -10.70 5.69 17.90
C THR A 100 -9.89 4.76 18.79
N ASN A 101 -8.67 4.40 18.39
CA ASN A 101 -7.82 3.54 19.21
C ASN A 101 -7.39 4.23 20.50
N LEU A 102 -7.02 5.51 20.43
CA LEU A 102 -6.65 6.29 21.61
C LEU A 102 -7.80 6.42 22.62
N LEU A 103 -9.03 6.58 22.13
CA LEU A 103 -10.24 6.65 22.97
C LEU A 103 -10.57 5.33 23.65
N LEU A 104 -10.29 4.19 23.01
CA LEU A 104 -10.63 2.86 23.52
C LEU A 104 -9.55 2.26 24.43
N TYR A 105 -8.27 2.40 24.04
CA TYR A 105 -7.15 1.68 24.66
C TYR A 105 -6.11 2.61 25.31
N GLY A 106 -6.24 3.93 25.17
CA GLY A 106 -5.34 4.91 25.80
C GLY A 106 -3.97 5.05 25.12
N ILE A 107 -3.06 5.83 25.72
CA ILE A 107 -1.75 6.19 25.12
C ILE A 107 -0.66 5.13 25.41
N ASN A 108 -0.95 4.18 26.31
CA ASN A 108 0.01 3.21 26.80
C ASN A 108 0.56 2.33 25.66
N GLY A 109 1.85 2.00 25.72
CA GLY A 109 2.53 1.13 24.74
C GLY A 109 3.22 1.84 23.56
N ALA A 110 3.15 3.18 23.48
CA ALA A 110 3.80 3.94 22.40
C ALA A 110 5.29 3.64 22.23
N GLU A 111 6.00 3.48 23.34
CA GLU A 111 7.46 3.31 23.37
C GLU A 111 7.90 1.84 23.25
N GLN A 112 6.96 0.90 23.07
CA GLN A 112 7.34 -0.50 22.98
C GLN A 112 8.30 -0.74 21.79
N PRO A 113 9.40 -1.48 21.99
CA PRO A 113 10.36 -1.75 20.95
C PRO A 113 9.78 -2.75 19.95
N ARG A 114 9.87 -2.42 18.67
CA ARG A 114 9.47 -3.30 17.57
C ARG A 114 10.62 -3.47 16.58
N PHE A 115 10.80 -4.72 16.13
CA PHE A 115 11.81 -5.08 15.16
C PHE A 115 11.32 -4.81 13.75
N VAL A 116 12.21 -4.25 12.95
CA VAL A 116 11.95 -3.79 11.59
C VAL A 116 13.18 -4.09 10.73
N ASN A 117 13.02 -4.25 9.42
CA ASN A 117 14.08 -4.61 8.49
C ASN A 117 14.72 -5.96 8.87
N VAL A 118 13.86 -6.95 9.15
CA VAL A 118 14.29 -8.31 9.48
C VAL A 118 14.46 -9.08 8.18
N ASP A 119 15.67 -9.53 7.90
CA ASP A 119 15.95 -10.41 6.78
C ASP A 119 15.59 -11.84 7.15
N PHE A 120 15.12 -12.62 6.18
CA PHE A 120 14.79 -14.03 6.38
C PHE A 120 15.72 -14.88 5.54
N SER A 121 16.40 -15.86 6.15
CA SER A 121 17.03 -16.93 5.38
C SER A 121 16.07 -18.11 5.28
N PHE A 122 15.96 -18.63 4.06
CA PHE A 122 15.10 -19.77 3.77
C PHE A 122 15.98 -21.02 3.80
N THR A 123 15.99 -21.71 4.94
CA THR A 123 16.64 -23.02 5.06
C THR A 123 15.59 -24.10 4.90
N SER A 124 15.78 -25.01 3.95
CA SER A 124 14.97 -26.23 3.86
C SER A 124 15.39 -27.17 4.99
N VAL A 125 14.63 -27.17 6.09
CA VAL A 125 14.80 -28.15 7.16
C VAL A 125 14.04 -29.39 6.74
N SER A 126 14.77 -30.44 6.37
CA SER A 126 14.16 -31.75 6.10
C SER A 126 13.80 -32.38 7.44
N GLU A 127 12.51 -32.35 7.80
CA GLU A 127 12.01 -33.13 8.92
C GLU A 127 12.09 -34.61 8.55
N ALA A 128 12.82 -35.42 9.34
CA ALA A 128 13.15 -36.80 9.00
C ALA A 128 11.95 -37.79 9.10
N ALA A 129 10.74 -37.30 9.38
CA ALA A 129 9.56 -38.12 9.62
C ALA A 129 8.48 -38.02 8.53
N GLU A 130 8.38 -36.90 7.80
CA GLU A 130 7.42 -36.73 6.71
C GLU A 130 8.12 -36.01 5.55
N GLN A 131 8.05 -36.60 4.35
CA GLN A 131 8.71 -36.11 3.13
C GLN A 131 8.05 -34.82 2.59
N GLU A 132 7.94 -33.78 3.41
CA GLU A 132 7.63 -32.43 3.00
C GLU A 132 8.82 -31.52 3.36
N THR A 133 9.44 -30.92 2.34
CA THR A 133 10.46 -29.89 2.55
C THR A 133 9.77 -28.63 3.05
N ILE A 134 9.68 -28.48 4.36
CA ILE A 134 9.20 -27.25 4.98
C ILE A 134 10.33 -26.22 4.89
N ILE A 135 10.14 -25.20 4.05
CA ILE A 135 11.00 -24.04 4.00
C ILE A 135 10.64 -23.18 5.21
N LEU A 136 11.51 -23.16 6.21
CA LEU A 136 11.31 -22.33 7.39
C LEU A 136 11.98 -20.97 7.16
N PRO A 137 11.25 -19.85 7.28
CA PRO A 137 11.84 -18.52 7.29
C PRO A 137 12.53 -18.32 8.64
N ILE A 138 13.87 -18.34 8.66
CA ILE A 138 14.65 -18.05 9.88
C ILE A 138 14.97 -16.55 9.88
N PRO A 139 14.44 -15.76 10.84
CA PRO A 139 14.73 -14.33 10.90
C PRO A 139 16.19 -14.11 11.33
N HIS A 140 16.95 -13.44 10.48
CA HIS A 140 18.27 -12.92 10.82
C HIS A 140 18.15 -11.47 11.30
N PHE A 141 18.42 -11.26 12.60
CA PHE A 141 18.45 -9.93 13.20
C PHE A 141 19.80 -9.20 13.00
N SER A 142 20.56 -9.55 11.95
CA SER A 142 21.85 -8.89 11.68
C SER A 142 21.66 -7.42 11.27
N GLU A 143 20.63 -7.13 10.49
CA GLU A 143 20.30 -5.80 9.96
C GLU A 143 19.01 -5.19 10.56
N ALA A 144 18.41 -5.88 11.53
CA ALA A 144 17.15 -5.47 12.13
C ALA A 144 17.30 -4.17 12.94
N LEU A 145 16.48 -3.17 12.65
CA LEU A 145 16.39 -1.94 13.42
C LEU A 145 15.30 -2.08 14.49
N VAL A 146 15.58 -1.62 15.70
CA VAL A 146 14.58 -1.51 16.76
C VAL A 146 14.05 -0.08 16.77
N ILE A 147 12.75 0.08 16.57
CA ILE A 147 12.08 1.38 16.64
C ILE A 147 10.86 1.31 17.57
N PRO A 148 10.48 2.42 18.22
CA PRO A 148 9.27 2.48 19.02
C PRO A 148 8.00 2.37 18.13
N GLU A 149 6.92 1.83 18.69
CA GLU A 149 5.69 1.56 17.94
C GLU A 149 4.99 2.80 17.38
N TRP A 150 5.10 3.95 18.07
CA TRP A 150 4.58 5.21 17.55
C TRP A 150 5.30 5.62 16.26
N GLN A 151 6.62 5.46 16.21
CA GLN A 151 7.44 5.79 15.05
C GLN A 151 7.11 4.83 13.89
N TYR A 152 6.96 3.55 14.19
CA TYR A 152 6.54 2.56 13.20
C TYR A 152 5.18 2.93 12.57
N SER A 153 4.20 3.32 13.40
CA SER A 153 2.84 3.63 12.94
C SER A 153 2.80 4.86 12.03
N ILE A 154 3.53 5.92 12.39
CA ILE A 154 3.63 7.15 11.58
C ILE A 154 4.35 6.88 10.25
N LEU A 155 5.46 6.14 10.28
CA LEU A 155 6.19 5.86 9.03
C LEU A 155 5.40 4.91 8.12
N SER A 156 4.68 3.95 8.70
CA SER A 156 3.76 3.07 7.95
C SER A 156 2.65 3.87 7.26
N MET A 157 2.11 4.92 7.90
CA MET A 157 1.16 5.83 7.27
C MET A 157 1.78 6.54 6.05
N LEU A 158 3.02 7.01 6.16
CA LEU A 158 3.71 7.68 5.06
C LEU A 158 3.93 6.75 3.86
N PHE A 159 4.36 5.52 4.10
CA PHE A 159 4.50 4.54 3.03
C PHE A 159 3.14 4.10 2.46
N ALA A 160 2.13 3.94 3.31
CA ALA A 160 0.77 3.64 2.86
C ALA A 160 0.25 4.74 1.92
N LEU A 161 0.54 6.01 2.19
CA LEU A 161 0.18 7.11 1.31
C LEU A 161 0.79 6.96 -0.10
N LEU A 162 2.05 6.53 -0.21
CA LEU A 162 2.66 6.23 -1.52
C LEU A 162 1.97 5.07 -2.24
N ALA A 163 1.62 4.00 -1.52
CA ALA A 163 0.87 2.87 -2.09
C ALA A 163 -0.52 3.32 -2.58
N MET A 164 -1.20 4.18 -1.82
CA MET A 164 -2.50 4.74 -2.17
C MET A 164 -2.43 5.67 -3.38
N MET A 165 -1.37 6.48 -3.52
CA MET A 165 -1.11 7.27 -4.73
C MET A 165 -0.90 6.41 -5.98
N THR A 166 -0.36 5.20 -5.80
CA THR A 166 -0.21 4.22 -6.89
C THR A 166 -1.58 3.71 -7.35
N ILE A 167 -2.45 3.34 -6.41
CA ILE A 167 -3.84 2.95 -6.72
C ILE A 167 -4.57 4.09 -7.40
N ALA A 168 -4.45 5.30 -6.89
CA ALA A 168 -5.05 6.49 -7.48
C ALA A 168 -4.63 6.67 -8.95
N SER A 169 -3.35 6.45 -9.27
CA SER A 169 -2.85 6.56 -10.65
C SER A 169 -3.35 5.43 -11.55
N ILE A 170 -3.50 4.21 -11.03
CA ILE A 170 -4.08 3.08 -11.75
C ILE A 170 -5.59 3.30 -12.01
N THR A 171 -6.33 3.77 -11.00
CA THR A 171 -7.75 4.13 -11.16
C THR A 171 -7.91 5.29 -12.13
N PHE A 172 -7.04 6.28 -12.07
CA PHE A 172 -7.06 7.40 -13.01
C PHE A 172 -6.84 6.91 -14.46
N LEU A 173 -5.90 5.99 -14.68
CA LEU A 173 -5.75 5.31 -15.97
C LEU A 173 -7.05 4.63 -16.40
N SER A 174 -7.70 3.87 -15.51
CA SER A 174 -8.99 3.25 -15.80
C SER A 174 -10.06 4.27 -16.20
N SER A 175 -10.13 5.40 -15.47
CA SER A 175 -11.05 6.50 -15.74
C SER A 175 -10.82 7.15 -17.11
N THR A 176 -9.57 7.16 -17.60
CA THR A 176 -9.28 7.66 -18.96
C THR A 176 -9.64 6.66 -20.07
N LEU A 177 -9.55 5.36 -19.79
CA LEU A 177 -9.83 4.30 -20.77
C LEU A 177 -11.34 4.19 -21.04
N PHE A 178 -12.14 4.17 -19.98
CA PHE A 178 -13.58 3.90 -20.06
C PHE A 178 -14.41 5.18 -20.09
N LYS A 179 -15.49 5.18 -20.88
CA LYS A 179 -16.42 6.31 -20.97
C LYS A 179 -17.40 6.40 -19.78
N SER A 180 -17.56 5.30 -19.03
CA SER A 180 -18.51 5.20 -17.91
C SER A 180 -17.78 5.07 -16.57
N PRO A 181 -18.14 5.90 -15.55
CA PRO A 181 -17.63 5.78 -14.18
C PRO A 181 -17.79 4.39 -13.57
N MET A 182 -18.91 3.72 -13.83
CA MET A 182 -19.18 2.40 -13.27
C MET A 182 -18.19 1.35 -13.78
N VAL A 183 -17.88 1.38 -15.08
CA VAL A 183 -16.92 0.45 -15.71
C VAL A 183 -15.49 0.77 -15.25
N SER A 184 -15.16 2.05 -15.15
CA SER A 184 -13.86 2.52 -14.63
C SER A 184 -13.62 2.03 -13.19
N ALA A 185 -14.59 2.24 -12.29
CA ALA A 185 -14.52 1.78 -10.91
C ALA A 185 -14.45 0.25 -10.82
N GLY A 186 -15.33 -0.45 -11.53
CA GLY A 186 -15.42 -1.90 -11.48
C GLY A 186 -14.14 -2.60 -11.95
N THR A 187 -13.50 -2.09 -12.99
CA THR A 187 -12.25 -2.66 -13.53
C THR A 187 -11.06 -2.42 -12.61
N ALA A 188 -10.92 -1.22 -12.03
CA ALA A 188 -9.87 -0.95 -11.05
C ALA A 188 -10.07 -1.77 -9.76
N LEU A 189 -11.32 -1.90 -9.31
CA LEU A 189 -11.68 -2.70 -8.16
C LEU A 189 -11.40 -4.18 -8.36
N ALA A 190 -11.78 -4.74 -9.52
CA ALA A 190 -11.50 -6.13 -9.85
C ALA A 190 -9.99 -6.42 -9.84
N ALA A 191 -9.16 -5.50 -10.36
CA ALA A 191 -7.71 -5.65 -10.35
C ALA A 191 -7.12 -5.69 -8.92
N VAL A 192 -7.59 -4.82 -8.03
CA VAL A 192 -7.15 -4.80 -6.63
C VAL A 192 -7.59 -6.05 -5.87
N ILE A 193 -8.87 -6.44 -5.99
CA ILE A 193 -9.39 -7.62 -5.29
C ILE A 193 -8.72 -8.90 -5.79
N ALA A 194 -8.58 -9.07 -7.11
CA ALA A 194 -7.90 -10.21 -7.69
C ALA A 194 -6.45 -10.28 -7.22
N GLY A 195 -5.75 -9.14 -7.21
CA GLY A 195 -4.40 -9.04 -6.67
C GLY A 195 -4.33 -9.44 -5.20
N TYR A 196 -5.20 -8.91 -4.34
CA TYR A 196 -5.24 -9.24 -2.92
C TYR A 196 -5.46 -10.75 -2.68
N ILE A 197 -6.39 -11.37 -3.42
CA ILE A 197 -6.67 -12.81 -3.31
C ILE A 197 -5.48 -13.65 -3.77
N LEU A 198 -4.81 -13.25 -4.87
CA LEU A 198 -3.64 -13.96 -5.39
C LEU A 198 -2.51 -14.00 -4.36
N VAL A 199 -2.24 -12.88 -3.68
CA VAL A 199 -1.19 -12.80 -2.65
C VAL A 199 -1.48 -13.71 -1.46
N GLN A 200 -2.74 -13.85 -1.07
CA GLN A 200 -3.13 -14.65 0.10
C GLN A 200 -3.12 -16.17 -0.16
N LYS A 201 -3.06 -16.61 -1.42
CA LYS A 201 -3.16 -18.03 -1.79
C LYS A 201 -1.88 -18.60 -2.38
N MET A 202 -0.89 -17.78 -2.69
CA MET A 202 0.27 -18.21 -3.46
C MET A 202 1.51 -18.37 -2.58
N GLU A 203 2.06 -19.57 -2.57
CA GLU A 203 3.26 -19.91 -1.76
C GLU A 203 4.57 -19.74 -2.53
N ASP A 204 4.54 -19.81 -3.88
CA ASP A 204 5.72 -19.66 -4.73
C ASP A 204 5.38 -18.89 -6.02
N GLY A 205 6.05 -17.75 -6.27
CA GLY A 205 5.75 -16.92 -7.44
C GLY A 205 6.74 -15.80 -7.72
N ARG A 206 7.81 -16.09 -8.47
CA ARG A 206 8.83 -15.07 -8.81
C ARG A 206 8.30 -13.89 -9.64
N TRP A 207 7.23 -14.10 -10.41
CA TRP A 207 6.61 -13.04 -11.21
C TRP A 207 5.66 -12.15 -10.41
N LEU A 208 5.14 -12.64 -9.27
CA LEU A 208 4.22 -11.89 -8.42
C LEU A 208 4.88 -10.63 -7.85
N PHE A 209 6.20 -10.66 -7.61
CA PHE A 209 6.97 -9.52 -7.08
C PHE A 209 6.82 -8.24 -7.91
N TRP A 210 6.47 -8.36 -9.19
CA TRP A 210 6.27 -7.20 -10.05
C TRP A 210 4.85 -6.63 -10.00
N LEU A 211 3.89 -7.29 -9.35
CA LEU A 211 2.53 -6.79 -9.21
C LEU A 211 2.46 -5.72 -8.12
N PHE A 212 1.80 -4.59 -8.44
CA PHE A 212 1.55 -3.53 -7.45
C PHE A 212 0.79 -4.06 -6.23
N SER A 213 -0.11 -5.02 -6.42
CA SER A 213 -0.98 -5.56 -5.37
C SER A 213 -0.21 -6.27 -4.25
N VAL A 214 0.96 -6.84 -4.54
CA VAL A 214 1.84 -7.49 -3.55
C VAL A 214 2.39 -6.47 -2.56
N HIS A 215 2.68 -5.26 -3.03
CA HIS A 215 3.34 -4.22 -2.25
C HIS A 215 2.38 -3.15 -1.69
N LEU A 216 1.06 -3.36 -1.79
CA LEU A 216 0.05 -2.41 -1.28
C LEU A 216 0.08 -2.19 0.24
N ASN A 217 0.72 -3.11 0.97
CA ASN A 217 1.01 -2.94 2.38
C ASN A 217 2.53 -2.86 2.61
N PRO A 218 3.11 -1.64 2.59
CA PRO A 218 4.53 -1.45 2.83
C PRO A 218 4.97 -1.83 4.24
N GLY A 219 4.06 -1.83 5.23
CA GLY A 219 4.35 -2.25 6.60
C GLY A 219 4.80 -3.71 6.66
N ASN A 220 4.14 -4.59 5.90
CA ASN A 220 4.54 -6.00 5.79
C ASN A 220 5.88 -6.21 5.07
N ASN A 221 6.23 -5.31 4.13
CA ASN A 221 7.54 -5.34 3.47
C ASN A 221 8.64 -4.87 4.43
N TRP A 222 8.30 -3.99 5.36
CA TRP A 222 9.23 -3.42 6.32
C TRP A 222 9.47 -4.32 7.53
N SER A 223 8.44 -5.03 8.01
CA SER A 223 8.57 -6.07 9.03
C SER A 223 9.16 -7.39 8.49
N GLY A 224 9.32 -7.49 7.17
CA GLY A 224 9.76 -8.70 6.47
C GLY A 224 8.71 -9.84 6.47
N GLN A 225 7.50 -9.59 6.97
CA GLN A 225 6.42 -10.57 6.94
C GLN A 225 6.03 -10.98 5.51
N LEU A 226 6.16 -10.07 4.55
CA LEU A 226 5.99 -10.41 3.13
C LEU A 226 7.06 -11.39 2.64
N SER A 227 8.32 -11.17 3.05
CA SER A 227 9.44 -12.05 2.71
C SER A 227 9.21 -13.46 3.25
N ALA A 228 8.76 -13.55 4.51
CA ALA A 228 8.38 -14.82 5.14
C ALA A 228 7.24 -15.54 4.38
N ASN A 229 6.19 -14.82 3.97
CA ASN A 229 5.04 -15.39 3.26
C ASN A 229 5.39 -15.89 1.85
N LEU A 230 6.23 -15.15 1.12
CA LEU A 230 6.58 -15.44 -0.29
C LEU A 230 7.92 -16.15 -0.45
N LYS A 231 8.51 -16.62 0.66
CA LYS A 231 9.80 -17.34 0.71
C LYS A 231 10.91 -16.69 -0.12
N SER A 232 10.97 -15.35 -0.11
CA SER A 232 11.85 -14.57 -0.97
C SER A 232 12.34 -13.29 -0.31
N ASP A 233 13.55 -12.87 -0.67
CA ASP A 233 14.19 -11.68 -0.10
C ASP A 233 13.52 -10.41 -0.67
N LEU A 234 12.49 -9.94 0.02
CA LEU A 234 11.74 -8.72 -0.32
C LEU A 234 11.93 -7.71 0.79
N SER A 235 12.50 -6.55 0.43
CA SER A 235 12.71 -5.44 1.35
C SER A 235 11.69 -4.31 1.11
N LEU A 236 11.66 -3.34 2.03
CA LEU A 236 10.90 -2.11 1.84
C LEU A 236 11.27 -1.41 0.51
N GLY A 237 12.55 -1.42 0.14
CA GLY A 237 13.05 -0.75 -1.06
C GLY A 237 12.49 -1.34 -2.36
N THR A 238 12.33 -2.66 -2.44
CA THR A 238 11.70 -3.31 -3.61
C THR A 238 10.23 -2.90 -3.73
N GLY A 239 9.50 -2.82 -2.60
CA GLY A 239 8.13 -2.34 -2.60
C GLY A 239 7.96 -0.92 -3.11
N VAL A 240 8.76 0.03 -2.60
CA VAL A 240 8.69 1.45 -3.01
C VAL A 240 9.05 1.62 -4.49
N THR A 241 10.06 0.89 -4.98
CA THR A 241 10.47 0.96 -6.40
C THR A 241 9.39 0.41 -7.32
N VAL A 242 8.79 -0.75 -7.01
CA VAL A 242 7.70 -1.32 -7.80
C VAL A 242 6.49 -0.39 -7.85
N LEU A 243 6.07 0.16 -6.70
CA LEU A 243 4.94 1.10 -6.64
C LEU A 243 5.20 2.39 -7.44
N SER A 244 6.43 2.92 -7.36
CA SER A 244 6.84 4.11 -8.12
C SER A 244 6.81 3.84 -9.63
N VAL A 245 7.29 2.66 -10.07
CA VAL A 245 7.27 2.24 -11.47
C VAL A 245 5.83 2.12 -11.99
N TRP A 246 4.92 1.50 -11.22
CA TRP A 246 3.51 1.40 -11.59
C TRP A 246 2.81 2.75 -11.66
N THR A 247 3.14 3.66 -10.76
CA THR A 247 2.65 5.05 -10.79
C THR A 247 3.08 5.75 -12.09
N GLY A 248 4.36 5.61 -12.48
CA GLY A 248 4.88 6.16 -13.72
C GLY A 248 4.24 5.55 -14.98
N ILE A 249 4.18 4.21 -15.05
CA ILE A 249 3.61 3.48 -16.19
C ILE A 249 2.13 3.83 -16.39
N SER A 250 1.35 3.87 -15.30
CA SER A 250 -0.07 4.20 -15.37
C SER A 250 -0.30 5.63 -15.85
N LEU A 251 0.48 6.59 -15.35
CA LEU A 251 0.40 7.99 -15.80
C LEU A 251 0.79 8.16 -17.27
N LEU A 252 1.91 7.57 -17.70
CA LEU A 252 2.38 7.67 -19.09
C LEU A 252 1.37 7.05 -20.06
N THR A 253 0.80 5.90 -19.69
CA THR A 253 -0.20 5.21 -20.50
C THR A 253 -1.50 6.03 -20.58
N ALA A 254 -1.93 6.65 -19.49
CA ALA A 254 -3.08 7.55 -19.47
C ALA A 254 -2.86 8.78 -20.39
N ILE A 255 -1.69 9.41 -20.33
CA ILE A 255 -1.32 10.55 -21.20
C ILE A 255 -1.31 10.11 -22.68
N TYR A 256 -0.69 8.97 -22.98
CA TYR A 256 -0.61 8.45 -24.35
C TYR A 256 -2.00 8.20 -24.93
N TYR A 257 -2.88 7.55 -24.18
CA TYR A 257 -4.24 7.25 -24.61
C TYR A 257 -5.07 8.53 -24.80
N PHE A 258 -5.00 9.47 -23.87
CA PHE A 258 -5.71 10.75 -23.95
C PHE A 258 -5.24 11.62 -25.13
N ARG A 259 -3.96 11.53 -25.52
CA ARG A 259 -3.43 12.23 -26.70
C ARG A 259 -3.92 11.64 -28.01
N LYS A 260 -4.01 10.31 -28.11
CA LYS A 260 -4.45 9.61 -29.33
C LYS A 260 -5.96 9.60 -29.52
N LYS A 261 -6.75 9.67 -28.45
CA LYS A 261 -8.21 9.65 -28.54
C LYS A 261 -8.68 10.98 -29.14
N ASP A 262 -9.21 10.93 -30.37
CA ASP A 262 -9.75 12.10 -31.03
C ASP A 262 -11.20 12.33 -30.56
N ILE A 263 -11.37 13.30 -29.67
CA ILE A 263 -12.62 13.51 -28.90
C ILE A 263 -13.67 14.27 -29.74
N LEU A 264 -13.31 14.71 -30.96
CA LEU A 264 -14.20 15.41 -31.89
C LEU A 264 -15.18 14.48 -32.61
N ASN A 265 -14.88 13.18 -32.74
CA ASN A 265 -15.74 12.20 -33.43
C ASN A 265 -16.46 11.22 -32.48
N ALA A 266 -16.51 11.51 -31.18
CA ALA A 266 -17.04 10.61 -30.15
C ALA A 266 -18.35 11.08 -29.52
#